data_AF-A0A2E3B1S1-F1
#
_entry.id   AF-A0A2E3B1S1-F1
#
_cell.length_a   1.000
_cell.length_b   1.000
_cell.length_c   1.000
_cell.angle_alpha   90.00
_cell.angle_beta   90.00
_cell.angle_gamma   90.00
#
_symmetry.space_group_name_H-M   'P 1'
#
loop_
_entity.id
_entity.type
_entity.pdbx_description
1 polymer ?
#
loop_
_entity_poly.entity_id
_entity_poly.type
_entity_poly.pdbx_seq_one_letter_code
_entity_poly.pdbx_strand_id
1 'polypeptide(L)'
;MDGNNNLIDLIPSKLLKNYSLGDDELKVISSTSKNHKLKHNKTKFRAIIIQSLYESEISGKNPLDILRRNYKKKETAKKDADFMEFLVSNFINEKQMINDKINSKLKRKNLELFLIDKNIIQLALIESLFSKELNKKIIINEAVELAKYFGQDSSPKFVNGVLSSLI
;
A
#
# COMPACT_ATOMS: atom_id res chain seq x y z
N MET A 1 -1.45 26.27 28.05
CA MET A 1 -2.88 26.15 27.77
C MET A 1 -3.27 27.32 26.87
N ASP A 2 -3.85 27.18 25.70
CA ASP A 2 -4.05 26.09 24.75
C ASP A 2 -4.32 26.78 23.42
N GLY A 3 -3.91 26.17 22.30
CA GLY A 3 -3.97 26.84 21.01
C GLY A 3 -3.69 25.93 19.82
N ASN A 4 -4.32 24.76 19.82
CA ASN A 4 -4.95 24.18 18.63
C ASN A 4 -4.07 24.07 17.35
N ASN A 5 -3.08 23.19 17.37
CA ASN A 5 -2.54 22.60 16.14
C ASN A 5 -3.14 21.20 15.98
N ASN A 6 -4.36 21.19 15.44
CA ASN A 6 -5.12 19.98 15.18
C ASN A 6 -4.43 19.13 14.11
N LEU A 7 -4.05 17.91 14.51
CA LEU A 7 -3.56 16.84 13.63
C LEU A 7 -4.61 16.36 12.58
N ILE A 8 -5.79 17.00 12.54
CA ILE A 8 -6.93 16.73 11.66
C ILE A 8 -6.70 17.24 10.23
N ASP A 9 -5.78 18.19 10.02
CA ASP A 9 -5.59 18.86 8.72
C ASP A 9 -4.76 18.08 7.70
N LEU A 10 -4.24 16.90 8.06
CA LEU A 10 -3.39 16.06 7.19
C LEU A 10 -4.06 14.78 6.69
N ILE A 11 -5.29 14.47 7.14
CA ILE A 11 -6.05 13.31 6.70
C ILE A 11 -7.43 13.79 6.20
N PRO A 12 -7.77 13.62 4.91
CA PRO A 12 -9.07 14.02 4.40
C PRO A 12 -10.21 13.36 5.19
N SER A 13 -10.99 14.18 5.88
CA SER A 13 -12.10 13.87 6.79
C SER A 13 -13.20 12.97 6.20
N LYS A 14 -13.22 12.73 4.88
CA LYS A 14 -14.15 11.81 4.19
C LYS A 14 -13.88 10.32 4.43
N LEU A 15 -12.72 9.93 4.96
CA LEU A 15 -12.40 8.50 5.17
C LEU A 15 -12.92 7.93 6.50
N LEU A 16 -13.32 8.77 7.46
CA LEU A 16 -13.58 8.35 8.85
C LEU A 16 -15.01 7.87 9.14
N LYS A 17 -16.00 8.04 8.25
CA LYS A 17 -17.42 7.90 8.67
C LYS A 17 -18.12 6.54 8.46
N ASN A 18 -17.55 5.54 7.78
CA ASN A 18 -18.30 4.33 7.38
C ASN A 18 -17.57 2.98 7.58
N TYR A 19 -16.85 2.74 8.68
CA TYR A 19 -16.17 1.45 8.90
C TYR A 19 -16.61 0.80 10.22
N SER A 20 -17.16 -0.41 10.12
CA SER A 20 -17.25 -1.37 11.22
C SER A 20 -16.08 -2.35 11.06
N LEU A 21 -14.91 -1.92 11.54
CA LEU A 21 -13.71 -2.70 11.84
C LEU A 21 -13.20 -2.12 13.16
N GLY A 22 -12.74 -2.97 14.09
CA GLY A 22 -12.40 -2.56 15.46
C GLY A 22 -11.47 -1.34 15.49
N ASP A 23 -11.81 -0.37 16.34
CA ASP A 23 -11.18 0.95 16.42
C ASP A 23 -9.65 0.91 16.62
N ASP A 24 -9.10 -0.19 17.12
CA ASP A 24 -7.70 -0.30 17.50
C ASP A 24 -6.76 -0.53 16.31
N GLU A 25 -7.16 -1.27 15.26
CA GLU A 25 -6.27 -1.57 14.12
C GLU A 25 -6.25 -0.45 13.07
N LEU A 26 -7.37 0.27 12.91
CA LEU A 26 -7.40 1.51 12.13
C LEU A 26 -6.60 2.62 12.82
N LYS A 27 -6.64 2.70 14.16
CA LYS A 27 -5.72 3.53 14.94
C LYS A 27 -4.27 3.13 14.67
N VAL A 28 -3.94 1.83 14.63
CA VAL A 28 -2.58 1.36 14.30
C VAL A 28 -2.12 1.94 12.96
N ILE A 29 -2.82 1.71 11.84
CA ILE A 29 -2.39 2.23 10.52
C ILE A 29 -2.29 3.76 10.51
N SER A 30 -3.24 4.46 11.14
CA SER A 30 -3.21 5.92 11.24
C SER A 30 -2.06 6.44 12.12
N SER A 31 -1.67 5.67 13.14
CA SER A 31 -0.56 5.97 14.04
C SER A 31 0.82 5.61 13.46
N THR A 32 0.89 4.65 12.53
CA THR A 32 2.12 4.34 11.79
C THR A 32 2.39 5.35 10.67
N SER A 33 1.38 6.13 10.27
CA SER A 33 1.53 7.16 9.25
C SER A 33 2.44 8.28 9.76
N LYS A 34 3.69 8.31 9.29
CA LYS A 34 4.65 9.37 9.64
C LYS A 34 4.26 10.68 8.95
N ASN A 35 4.77 11.80 9.45
CA ASN A 35 4.68 13.15 8.85
C ASN A 35 5.44 13.24 7.50
N HIS A 36 5.07 12.41 6.53
CA HIS A 36 5.68 12.33 5.22
C HIS A 36 4.61 12.50 4.14
N LYS A 37 4.68 13.60 3.38
CA LYS A 37 3.69 13.90 2.34
C LYS A 37 3.99 13.12 1.06
N LEU A 38 3.01 12.36 0.58
CA LEU A 38 3.06 11.71 -0.74
C LEU A 38 2.91 12.75 -1.85
N LYS A 39 3.94 12.88 -2.69
CA LYS A 39 4.04 13.97 -3.69
C LYS A 39 3.36 13.66 -5.02
N HIS A 40 3.36 12.40 -5.48
CA HIS A 40 2.85 12.05 -6.81
C HIS A 40 1.48 11.36 -6.76
N ASN A 41 0.62 11.63 -7.75
CA ASN A 41 -0.72 11.04 -7.83
C ASN A 41 -0.67 9.50 -7.90
N LYS A 42 0.33 8.94 -8.60
CA LYS A 42 0.55 7.50 -8.66
C LYS A 42 0.91 6.91 -7.28
N THR A 43 1.70 7.63 -6.47
CA THR A 43 1.97 7.24 -5.07
C THR A 43 0.69 7.21 -4.25
N LYS A 44 -0.22 8.17 -4.45
CA LYS A 44 -1.53 8.20 -3.77
C LYS A 44 -2.43 7.03 -4.17
N PHE A 45 -2.43 6.64 -5.45
CA PHE A 45 -3.16 5.47 -5.92
C PHE A 45 -2.63 4.17 -5.31
N ARG A 46 -1.30 4.00 -5.30
CA ARG A 46 -0.67 2.87 -4.59
C ARG A 46 -1.01 2.86 -3.12
N ALA A 47 -1.03 4.01 -2.46
CA ALA A 47 -1.42 4.10 -1.05
C ALA A 47 -2.86 3.62 -0.82
N ILE A 48 -3.80 3.98 -1.71
CA ILE A 48 -5.18 3.48 -1.65
C ILE A 48 -5.23 1.96 -1.84
N ILE A 49 -4.45 1.42 -2.78
CA ILE A 49 -4.35 -0.02 -3.00
C ILE A 49 -3.81 -0.73 -1.74
N ILE A 50 -2.70 -0.26 -1.17
CA ILE A 50 -2.08 -0.85 0.02
C ILE A 50 -3.04 -0.84 1.22
N GLN A 51 -3.74 0.26 1.46
CA GLN A 51 -4.77 0.34 2.50
C GLN A 51 -5.90 -0.68 2.26
N SER A 52 -6.34 -0.81 1.01
CA SER A 52 -7.43 -1.73 0.64
C SER A 52 -7.02 -3.20 0.80
N LEU A 53 -5.79 -3.54 0.42
CA LEU A 53 -5.22 -4.87 0.60
C LEU A 53 -5.00 -5.22 2.07
N TYR A 54 -4.50 -4.26 2.87
CA TYR A 54 -4.35 -4.46 4.30
C TYR A 54 -5.70 -4.73 4.96
N GLU A 55 -6.71 -3.89 4.68
CA GLU A 55 -8.07 -4.08 5.20
C GLU A 55 -8.67 -5.43 4.77
N SER A 56 -8.43 -5.86 3.54
CA SER A 56 -8.89 -7.15 3.04
C SER A 56 -8.28 -8.33 3.81
N GLU A 57 -6.97 -8.30 4.07
CA GLU A 57 -6.26 -9.35 4.81
C GLU A 57 -6.72 -9.44 6.26
N ILE A 58 -7.04 -8.31 6.89
CA ILE A 58 -7.57 -8.27 8.26
C ILE A 58 -9.04 -8.72 8.32
N SER A 59 -9.87 -8.18 7.41
CA SER A 59 -11.33 -8.35 7.48
C SER A 59 -11.84 -9.61 6.78
N GLY A 60 -11.00 -10.27 5.98
CA GLY A 60 -11.38 -11.37 5.09
C GLY A 60 -12.29 -10.97 3.92
N LYS A 61 -12.60 -9.67 3.75
CA LYS A 61 -13.48 -9.18 2.69
C LYS A 61 -12.74 -9.07 1.36
N ASN A 62 -13.49 -9.07 0.27
CA ASN A 62 -12.94 -8.94 -1.07
C ASN A 62 -12.17 -7.60 -1.24
N PRO A 63 -10.90 -7.64 -1.68
CA PRO A 63 -10.07 -6.43 -1.81
C PRO A 63 -10.53 -5.48 -2.92
N LEU A 64 -11.16 -5.96 -3.99
CA LEU A 64 -11.70 -5.10 -5.06
C LEU A 64 -12.92 -4.31 -4.56
N ASP A 65 -13.78 -4.91 -3.74
CA ASP A 65 -14.92 -4.21 -3.16
C ASP A 65 -14.49 -3.12 -2.18
N ILE A 66 -13.48 -3.43 -1.35
CA ILE A 66 -12.85 -2.44 -0.48
C ILE A 66 -12.23 -1.31 -1.31
N LEU A 67 -11.45 -1.64 -2.34
CA LEU A 67 -10.81 -0.67 -3.22
C LEU A 67 -11.81 0.28 -3.87
N ARG A 68 -12.88 -0.27 -4.46
CA ARG A 68 -13.97 0.48 -5.11
C ARG A 68 -14.61 1.49 -4.17
N ARG A 69 -14.88 1.06 -2.94
CA ARG A 69 -15.40 1.96 -1.90
C ARG A 69 -14.40 3.05 -1.52
N ASN A 70 -13.10 2.73 -1.49
CA ASN A 70 -12.05 3.66 -1.07
C ASN A 70 -11.77 4.76 -2.10
N TYR A 71 -11.75 4.46 -3.41
CA TYR A 71 -11.54 5.48 -4.44
C TYR A 71 -12.83 6.25 -4.81
N LYS A 72 -14.03 5.64 -4.70
CA LYS A 72 -15.30 6.33 -4.95
C LYS A 72 -15.51 7.54 -4.03
N LYS A 73 -15.01 7.48 -2.79
CA LYS A 73 -15.02 8.62 -1.85
C LYS A 73 -14.18 9.82 -2.29
N LYS A 74 -13.28 9.64 -3.27
CA LYS A 74 -12.26 10.61 -3.66
C LYS A 74 -12.45 11.18 -5.08
N GLU A 75 -13.61 10.98 -5.71
CA GLU A 75 -13.90 11.47 -7.08
C GLU A 75 -12.77 11.13 -8.08
N THR A 76 -12.39 9.85 -8.11
CA THR A 76 -11.29 9.37 -8.95
C THR A 76 -11.72 9.25 -10.41
N ALA A 77 -10.89 9.71 -11.34
CA ALA A 77 -11.14 9.57 -12.78
C ALA A 77 -11.20 8.09 -13.18
N LYS A 78 -12.06 7.76 -14.15
CA LYS A 78 -12.27 6.37 -14.60
C LYS A 78 -10.97 5.64 -14.95
N LYS A 79 -10.10 6.28 -15.73
CA LYS A 79 -8.78 5.73 -16.10
C LYS A 79 -7.93 5.33 -14.89
N ASP A 80 -7.95 6.14 -13.85
CA ASP A 80 -7.15 5.89 -12.64
C ASP A 80 -7.78 4.77 -11.79
N ALA A 81 -9.11 4.71 -11.74
CA ALA A 81 -9.83 3.59 -11.12
C ALA A 81 -9.55 2.27 -11.85
N ASP A 82 -9.64 2.25 -13.18
CA ASP A 82 -9.34 1.08 -14.02
C ASP A 82 -7.89 0.59 -13.78
N PHE A 83 -6.93 1.52 -13.67
CA PHE A 83 -5.55 1.19 -13.33
C PHE A 83 -5.40 0.55 -11.94
N MET A 84 -6.05 1.11 -10.92
CA MET A 84 -5.99 0.54 -9.57
C MET A 84 -6.66 -0.84 -9.49
N GLU A 85 -7.81 -1.02 -10.13
CA GLU A 85 -8.51 -2.31 -10.19
C GLU A 85 -7.71 -3.35 -10.96
N PHE A 86 -7.05 -2.95 -12.05
CA PHE A 86 -6.11 -3.81 -12.77
C PHE A 86 -4.98 -4.29 -11.85
N LEU A 87 -4.34 -3.40 -11.12
CA LEU A 87 -3.25 -3.79 -10.21
C LEU A 87 -3.73 -4.73 -9.10
N VAL A 88 -4.87 -4.46 -8.46
CA VAL A 88 -5.42 -5.33 -7.42
C VAL A 88 -5.85 -6.68 -7.96
N SER A 89 -6.45 -6.73 -9.16
CA SER A 89 -6.83 -8.01 -9.78
C SER A 89 -5.61 -8.88 -10.04
N ASN A 90 -4.55 -8.31 -10.61
CA ASN A 90 -3.30 -9.06 -10.83
C ASN A 90 -2.62 -9.44 -9.52
N PHE A 91 -2.66 -8.58 -8.49
CA PHE A 91 -2.13 -8.89 -7.17
C PHE A 91 -2.77 -10.16 -6.58
N ILE A 92 -4.08 -10.32 -6.74
CA ILE A 92 -4.81 -11.51 -6.27
C ILE A 92 -4.42 -12.72 -7.10
N ASN A 93 -4.46 -12.61 -8.43
CA ASN A 93 -4.25 -13.72 -9.36
C ASN A 93 -2.81 -14.28 -9.28
N GLU A 94 -1.83 -13.40 -9.14
CA GLU A 94 -0.40 -13.75 -9.16
C GLU A 94 0.19 -13.95 -7.75
N LYS A 95 -0.65 -13.93 -6.71
CA LYS A 95 -0.22 -13.93 -5.29
C LYS A 95 0.75 -15.07 -4.99
N GLN A 96 0.47 -16.28 -5.46
CA GLN A 96 1.30 -17.45 -5.21
C GLN A 96 2.66 -17.33 -5.89
N MET A 97 2.69 -17.04 -7.20
CA MET A 97 3.93 -16.85 -7.96
C MET A 97 4.82 -15.77 -7.33
N ILE A 98 4.23 -14.65 -6.90
CA ILE A 98 4.98 -13.57 -6.25
C ILE A 98 5.54 -14.01 -4.90
N ASN A 99 4.74 -14.72 -4.09
CA ASN A 99 5.22 -15.23 -2.81
C ASN A 99 6.41 -16.18 -2.98
N ASP A 100 6.38 -17.05 -3.99
CA ASP A 100 7.48 -17.97 -4.29
C ASP A 100 8.73 -17.19 -4.73
N LYS A 101 8.55 -16.18 -5.59
CA LYS A 101 9.64 -15.29 -6.01
C LYS A 101 10.27 -14.56 -4.82
N ILE A 102 9.46 -14.03 -3.90
CA ILE A 102 9.95 -13.37 -2.67
C ILE A 102 10.70 -14.37 -1.78
N ASN A 103 10.10 -15.52 -1.50
CA ASN A 103 10.70 -16.56 -0.66
C ASN A 103 12.04 -17.07 -1.20
N SER A 104 12.22 -17.10 -2.53
CA SER A 104 13.49 -17.50 -3.15
C SER A 104 14.68 -16.57 -2.83
N LYS A 105 14.42 -15.34 -2.38
CA LYS A 105 15.45 -14.33 -2.07
C LYS A 105 15.58 -14.01 -0.59
N LEU A 106 14.56 -14.25 0.21
CA LEU A 106 14.58 -13.96 1.63
C LEU A 106 15.23 -15.11 2.41
N LYS A 107 16.15 -14.77 3.33
CA LYS A 107 16.66 -15.71 4.33
C LYS A 107 15.61 -16.06 5.41
N ARG A 108 14.61 -15.19 5.59
CA ARG A 108 13.48 -15.34 6.51
C ARG A 108 12.22 -15.70 5.72
N LYS A 109 11.31 -16.48 6.31
CA LYS A 109 10.06 -16.84 5.63
C LYS A 109 9.17 -15.60 5.45
N ASN A 110 8.45 -15.50 4.33
CA ASN A 110 7.55 -14.39 4.02
C ASN A 110 6.45 -14.15 5.09
N LEU A 111 6.08 -15.17 5.87
CA LEU A 111 5.14 -15.06 6.99
C LEU A 111 5.65 -14.21 8.16
N GLU A 112 6.96 -13.95 8.24
CA GLU A 112 7.58 -13.15 9.30
C GLU A 112 7.64 -11.64 8.96
N LEU A 113 7.14 -11.24 7.79
CA LEU A 113 7.15 -9.84 7.36
C LEU A 113 5.94 -9.08 7.90
N PHE A 114 6.14 -7.80 8.23
CA PHE A 114 5.03 -6.89 8.46
C PHE A 114 4.12 -6.85 7.22
N LEU A 115 2.81 -6.96 7.47
CA LEU A 115 1.80 -7.06 6.40
C LEU A 115 1.89 -5.91 5.40
N ILE A 116 2.17 -4.70 5.88
CA ILE A 116 2.36 -3.50 5.04
C ILE A 116 3.58 -3.65 4.13
N ASP A 117 4.73 -4.03 4.66
CA ASP A 117 5.97 -4.19 3.87
C ASP A 117 5.80 -5.27 2.80
N LYS A 118 5.15 -6.38 3.18
CA LYS A 118 4.80 -7.46 2.26
C LYS A 118 3.92 -6.96 1.11
N ASN A 119 2.83 -6.26 1.42
CA ASN A 119 1.91 -5.73 0.40
C ASN A 119 2.60 -4.72 -0.52
N ILE A 120 3.49 -3.87 0.01
CA ILE A 120 4.27 -2.90 -0.78
C ILE A 120 5.20 -3.63 -1.76
N ILE A 121 5.95 -4.63 -1.29
CA ILE A 121 6.86 -5.41 -2.13
C ILE A 121 6.08 -6.15 -3.22
N GLN A 122 5.00 -6.83 -2.85
CA GLN A 122 4.16 -7.56 -3.79
C GLN A 122 3.54 -6.65 -4.86
N LEU A 123 3.02 -5.48 -4.47
CA LEU A 123 2.46 -4.52 -5.43
C LEU A 123 3.53 -3.99 -6.40
N ALA A 124 4.72 -3.70 -5.92
CA ALA A 124 5.84 -3.27 -6.77
C ALA A 124 6.25 -4.36 -7.78
N LEU A 125 6.24 -5.63 -7.36
CA LEU A 125 6.51 -6.76 -8.26
C LEU A 125 5.40 -6.90 -9.32
N ILE A 126 4.13 -6.80 -8.95
CA ILE A 126 3.02 -6.76 -9.92
C ILE A 126 3.24 -5.63 -10.93
N GLU A 127 3.47 -4.40 -10.47
CA GLU A 127 3.70 -3.28 -11.38
C GLU A 127 4.87 -3.55 -12.33
N SER A 128 5.96 -4.16 -11.84
CA SER A 128 7.12 -4.48 -12.67
C SER A 128 6.86 -5.52 -13.76
N LEU A 129 5.89 -6.42 -13.54
CA LEU A 129 5.52 -7.45 -14.51
C LEU A 129 4.65 -6.88 -15.63
N PHE A 130 3.72 -5.99 -15.27
CA PHE A 130 2.69 -5.52 -16.19
C PHE A 130 2.96 -4.13 -16.77
N SER A 131 3.85 -3.34 -16.18
CA SER A 131 4.19 -1.98 -16.65
C SER A 131 5.56 -1.95 -17.32
N LYS A 132 5.69 -2.60 -18.49
CA LYS A 132 6.97 -2.68 -19.25
C LYS A 132 7.59 -1.31 -19.58
N GLU A 133 6.77 -0.26 -19.65
CA GLU A 133 7.21 1.11 -19.93
C GLU A 133 7.74 1.85 -18.68
N LEU A 134 7.42 1.37 -17.48
CA LEU A 134 7.88 2.00 -16.24
C LEU A 134 9.29 1.53 -15.90
N ASN A 135 10.20 2.49 -15.76
CA ASN A 135 11.55 2.22 -15.27
C ASN A 135 11.47 1.60 -13.87
N LYS A 136 12.07 0.42 -13.69
CA LYS A 136 12.11 -0.32 -12.42
C LYS A 136 12.61 0.54 -11.24
N LYS A 137 13.56 1.45 -11.49
CA LYS A 137 14.05 2.41 -10.48
C LYS A 137 12.93 3.30 -9.94
N ILE A 138 12.00 3.72 -10.80
CA ILE A 138 10.83 4.51 -10.38
C ILE A 138 9.92 3.66 -9.50
N ILE A 139 9.62 2.43 -9.90
CA ILE A 139 8.78 1.51 -9.12
C ILE A 139 9.38 1.27 -7.72
N ILE A 140 10.69 1.02 -7.65
CA ILE A 140 11.39 0.83 -6.38
C ILE A 140 11.34 2.10 -5.53
N ASN A 141 11.63 3.26 -6.10
CA ASN A 141 11.57 4.53 -5.37
C ASN A 141 10.17 4.78 -4.78
N GLU A 142 9.13 4.55 -5.56
CA GLU A 142 7.73 4.71 -5.11
C GLU A 142 7.38 3.74 -3.99
N ALA A 143 7.82 2.49 -4.07
CA ALA A 143 7.65 1.51 -3.00
C ALA A 143 8.37 1.93 -1.71
N VAL A 144 9.58 2.50 -1.83
CA VAL A 144 10.34 3.02 -0.69
C VAL A 144 9.65 4.22 -0.04
N GLU A 145 9.06 5.12 -0.83
CA GLU A 145 8.27 6.25 -0.30
C GLU A 145 7.03 5.76 0.46
N LEU A 146 6.34 4.72 -0.04
CA LEU A 146 5.23 4.09 0.68
C LEU A 146 5.69 3.42 1.98
N ALA A 147 6.86 2.78 1.97
CA ALA A 147 7.43 2.16 3.17
C ALA A 147 7.84 3.21 4.21
N LYS A 148 8.30 4.39 3.80
CA LYS A 148 8.52 5.53 4.72
C LYS A 148 7.22 6.05 5.32
N TYR A 149 6.15 6.01 4.53
CA TYR A 149 4.85 6.53 4.93
C TYR A 149 4.10 5.58 5.87
N PHE A 150 4.06 4.28 5.58
CA PHE A 150 3.26 3.30 6.31
C PHE A 150 4.06 2.37 7.22
N GLY A 151 5.34 2.16 6.92
CA GLY A 151 6.18 1.17 7.58
C GLY A 151 6.91 1.70 8.80
N GLN A 152 7.71 0.81 9.41
CA GLN A 152 8.58 1.14 10.53
C GLN A 152 9.85 1.85 10.06
N ASP A 153 10.71 2.28 10.98
CA ASP A 153 11.98 2.94 10.63
C ASP A 153 12.89 2.07 9.74
N SER A 154 12.85 0.74 9.93
CA SER A 154 13.63 -0.19 9.10
C SER A 154 13.00 -0.51 7.74
N SER A 155 11.70 -0.26 7.56
CA SER A 155 10.94 -0.67 6.37
C SER A 155 11.48 -0.10 5.06
N PRO A 156 11.85 1.20 4.94
CA PRO A 156 12.39 1.75 3.68
C PRO A 156 13.64 1.02 3.18
N LYS A 157 14.59 0.75 4.09
CA LYS A 157 15.84 0.04 3.76
C LYS A 157 15.57 -1.41 3.39
N PHE A 158 14.65 -2.06 4.12
CA PHE A 158 14.26 -3.44 3.85
C PHE A 158 13.59 -3.59 2.49
N VAL A 159 12.54 -2.81 2.22
CA VAL A 159 11.79 -2.82 0.95
C VAL A 159 12.72 -2.55 -0.24
N ASN A 160 13.61 -1.55 -0.13
CA ASN A 160 14.59 -1.27 -1.17
C ASN A 160 15.50 -2.47 -1.45
N GLY A 161 16.09 -3.05 -0.40
CA GLY A 161 17.01 -4.19 -0.53
C GLY A 161 16.35 -5.41 -1.18
N VAL A 162 15.11 -5.72 -0.79
CA VAL A 162 14.37 -6.84 -1.38
C VAL A 162 14.07 -6.58 -2.85
N LEU A 163 13.50 -5.41 -3.18
CA LEU A 163 13.11 -5.11 -4.55
C LEU A 163 14.32 -5.00 -5.49
N SER A 164 15.42 -4.37 -5.09
CA SER A 164 16.65 -4.31 -5.89
C SER A 164 17.26 -5.70 -6.17
N SER A 165 16.97 -6.70 -5.33
CA SER A 165 17.43 -8.08 -5.57
C SER A 165 16.52 -8.87 -6.53
N LEU A 166 15.31 -8.36 -6.79
CA LEU A 166 14.24 -9.07 -7.49
C LEU A 166 13.94 -8.52 -8.89
N ILE A 167 14.13 -7.22 -9.10
CA ILE A 167 13.80 -6.52 -10.35
C ILE A 167 14.89 -5.54 -10.75
#